data_AF-A0A0K8MCH1-F1
#
_entry.id   AF-A0A0K8MCH1-F1
#
_cell.length_a   1.000
_cell.length_b   1.000
_cell.length_c   1.000
_cell.angle_alpha   90.00
_cell.angle_beta   90.00
_cell.angle_gamma   90.00
#
_symmetry.space_group_name_H-M   'P 1'
#
loop_
_entity.id
_entity.type
_entity.pdbx_description
1 polymer ?
#
loop_
_entity_poly.entity_id
_entity_poly.type
_entity_poly.pdbx_seq_one_letter_code
_entity_poly.pdbx_strand_id
1 'polypeptide(L)'
;MLQNKIQAIASMPEDKTVFGNIDEVFKLAQFIAKSEFFPAWKNKPHDAAVAILFGQSIGLSWGHSLLNISMINGRPTVWGDAMLALCKKSPSFEDMDEEYNEETKTAICLVKRKGYKEQVRTFSYEDAQRAGLVKKDNWVKYPKRMLQMRARAFALRDVFPDILQGLSSAEEVMDYPDSAKLKEASTSNVVSFPIQDNSVTELPQESPREAPKAIPYQRPEWIEGGLPVTPRLEKKETTTEVSEVKPASLSLQQFEENLAKVSKGISVTPVVKPKTSVDMMRERMEEQKRHQQVKGMEVLARLKQMTASFQSQGQV
;
A
#
# COMPACT_ATOMS: atom_id res chain seq x y z
N MET A 1 28.60 -34.20 -17.21
CA MET A 1 27.15 -34.41 -17.42
C MET A 1 26.27 -33.91 -16.26
N LEU A 2 26.74 -33.89 -14.99
CA LEU A 2 25.93 -33.34 -13.88
C LEU A 2 25.88 -31.80 -13.80
N GLN A 3 26.92 -31.09 -14.25
CA GLN A 3 26.93 -29.62 -14.20
C GLN A 3 25.87 -28.97 -15.12
N ASN A 4 25.61 -29.55 -16.30
CA ASN A 4 24.62 -29.03 -17.24
C ASN A 4 23.16 -29.24 -16.79
N LYS A 5 22.90 -30.16 -15.85
CA LYS A 5 21.55 -30.36 -15.27
C LYS A 5 21.24 -29.39 -14.12
N ILE A 6 22.27 -28.87 -13.43
CA ILE A 6 22.10 -27.92 -12.33
C ILE A 6 21.87 -26.50 -12.86
N GLN A 7 22.46 -26.15 -14.01
CA GLN A 7 22.21 -24.86 -14.67
C GLN A 7 20.79 -24.74 -15.27
N ALA A 8 20.12 -25.86 -15.57
CA ALA A 8 18.76 -25.86 -16.13
C ALA A 8 17.65 -25.58 -15.10
N ILE A 9 17.96 -25.49 -13.80
CA ILE A 9 16.99 -25.21 -12.73
C ILE A 9 17.06 -23.72 -12.29
N ALA A 10 18.08 -22.98 -12.71
CA ALA A 10 18.33 -21.60 -12.27
C ALA A 10 17.75 -20.51 -13.20
N SER A 11 17.23 -20.86 -14.37
CA SER A 11 16.43 -19.93 -15.18
C SER A 11 14.95 -20.25 -14.94
N MET A 12 14.27 -19.44 -14.13
CA MET A 12 12.82 -19.36 -14.24
C MET A 12 12.48 -19.15 -15.72
N PRO A 13 11.45 -19.80 -16.27
CA PRO A 13 11.06 -19.55 -17.65
C PRO A 13 10.87 -18.04 -17.78
N GLU A 14 11.62 -17.40 -18.68
CA GLU A 14 11.35 -16.01 -19.05
C GLU A 14 9.84 -15.90 -19.25
N ASP A 15 9.21 -14.96 -18.55
CA ASP A 15 7.77 -14.81 -18.55
C ASP A 15 7.35 -14.38 -19.96
N LYS A 16 7.10 -15.36 -20.85
CA LYS A 16 6.67 -15.19 -22.24
C LYS A 16 5.33 -14.44 -22.35
N THR A 17 4.79 -13.95 -21.24
CA THR A 17 3.62 -13.09 -21.17
C THR A 17 3.94 -11.60 -21.33
N VAL A 18 5.22 -11.23 -21.38
CA VAL A 18 5.68 -9.86 -21.66
C VAL A 18 5.94 -9.70 -23.16
N PHE A 19 5.29 -8.70 -23.77
CA PHE A 19 5.46 -8.40 -25.19
C PHE A 19 6.64 -7.45 -25.36
N GLY A 20 7.55 -7.77 -26.27
CA GLY A 20 8.72 -6.93 -26.56
C GLY A 20 8.43 -5.80 -27.55
N ASN A 21 7.38 -5.91 -28.36
CA ASN A 21 7.05 -4.96 -29.42
C ASN A 21 5.58 -4.47 -29.33
N ILE A 22 5.39 -3.16 -29.41
CA ILE A 22 4.08 -2.47 -29.42
C ILE A 22 3.21 -2.98 -30.58
N ASP A 23 3.79 -3.28 -31.74
CA ASP A 23 3.03 -3.77 -32.91
C ASP A 23 2.37 -5.14 -32.65
N GLU A 24 3.06 -6.02 -31.91
CA GLU A 24 2.53 -7.33 -31.52
C GLU A 24 1.37 -7.18 -30.53
N VAL A 25 1.53 -6.28 -29.55
CA VAL A 25 0.47 -5.95 -28.60
C VAL A 25 -0.76 -5.40 -29.33
N PHE A 26 -0.56 -4.52 -30.31
CA PHE A 26 -1.66 -3.93 -31.04
C PHE A 26 -2.40 -4.97 -31.90
N LYS A 27 -1.68 -5.89 -32.56
CA LYS A 27 -2.30 -7.02 -33.28
C LYS A 27 -3.12 -7.91 -32.35
N LEU A 28 -2.59 -8.23 -31.16
CA LEU A 28 -3.33 -8.97 -30.15
C LEU A 28 -4.57 -8.20 -29.68
N ALA A 29 -4.44 -6.90 -29.43
CA ALA A 29 -5.54 -6.07 -28.99
C ALA A 29 -6.65 -5.96 -30.04
N GLN A 30 -6.30 -5.93 -31.34
CA GLN A 30 -7.26 -6.02 -32.44
C GLN A 30 -8.01 -7.35 -32.46
N PHE A 31 -7.31 -8.46 -32.21
CA PHE A 31 -7.94 -9.78 -32.09
C PHE A 31 -8.90 -9.81 -30.88
N ILE A 32 -8.47 -9.31 -29.73
CA ILE A 32 -9.25 -9.25 -28.50
C ILE A 32 -10.49 -8.37 -28.65
N ALA A 33 -10.36 -7.20 -29.29
CA ALA A 33 -11.47 -6.27 -29.48
C ALA A 33 -12.60 -6.85 -30.36
N LYS A 34 -12.31 -7.88 -31.17
CA LYS A 34 -13.30 -8.64 -31.96
C LYS A 34 -13.92 -9.81 -31.18
N SER A 35 -13.30 -10.23 -30.10
CA SER A 35 -13.80 -11.30 -29.24
C SER A 35 -14.86 -10.79 -28.27
N GLU A 36 -15.79 -11.65 -27.90
CA GLU A 36 -16.80 -11.34 -26.87
C GLU A 36 -16.31 -11.66 -25.45
N PHE A 37 -15.16 -12.31 -25.32
CA PHE A 37 -14.62 -12.73 -24.02
C PHE A 37 -14.24 -11.56 -23.10
N PHE A 38 -13.88 -10.42 -23.69
CA PHE A 38 -13.42 -9.22 -22.99
C PHE A 38 -14.35 -8.02 -23.28
N PRO A 39 -15.56 -7.98 -22.69
CA PRO A 39 -16.62 -7.05 -23.10
C PRO A 39 -16.26 -5.57 -22.89
N ALA A 40 -15.49 -5.25 -21.84
CA ALA A 40 -15.05 -3.87 -21.56
C ALA A 40 -14.17 -3.28 -22.68
N TRP A 41 -13.52 -4.15 -23.45
CA TRP A 41 -12.53 -3.81 -24.47
C TRP A 41 -13.04 -4.04 -25.90
N LYS A 42 -14.29 -4.49 -26.05
CA LYS A 42 -14.93 -4.75 -27.34
C LYS A 42 -14.95 -3.48 -28.19
N ASN A 43 -14.54 -3.62 -29.46
CA ASN A 43 -14.40 -2.50 -30.41
C ASN A 43 -13.42 -1.39 -29.97
N LYS A 44 -12.55 -1.63 -28.97
CA LYS A 44 -11.59 -0.65 -28.46
C LYS A 44 -10.15 -1.20 -28.47
N PRO A 45 -9.57 -1.46 -29.66
CA PRO A 45 -8.25 -2.08 -29.75
C PRO A 45 -7.12 -1.20 -29.18
N HIS A 46 -7.21 0.12 -29.30
CA HIS A 46 -6.21 1.04 -28.75
C HIS A 46 -6.20 1.02 -27.22
N ASP A 47 -7.37 1.17 -26.59
CA ASP A 47 -7.50 1.12 -25.13
C ASP A 47 -7.06 -0.24 -24.56
N ALA A 48 -7.40 -1.34 -25.25
CA ALA A 48 -6.97 -2.68 -24.88
C ALA A 48 -5.45 -2.84 -24.96
N ALA A 49 -4.81 -2.33 -26.01
CA ALA A 49 -3.35 -2.36 -26.13
C ALA A 49 -2.68 -1.56 -25.01
N VAL A 50 -3.17 -0.36 -24.71
CA VAL A 50 -2.66 0.47 -23.61
C VAL A 50 -2.87 -0.23 -22.26
N ALA A 51 -4.01 -0.86 -22.03
CA ALA A 51 -4.28 -1.60 -20.79
C ALA A 51 -3.32 -2.80 -20.62
N ILE A 52 -2.99 -3.52 -21.70
CA ILE A 52 -2.01 -4.61 -21.69
C ILE A 52 -0.62 -4.07 -21.33
N LEU A 53 -0.15 -3.02 -22.02
CA LEU A 53 1.17 -2.42 -21.77
C LEU A 53 1.27 -1.87 -20.34
N PHE A 54 0.21 -1.19 -19.88
CA PHE A 54 0.14 -0.66 -18.52
C PHE A 54 0.18 -1.79 -17.49
N GLY A 55 -0.61 -2.85 -17.69
CA GLY A 55 -0.60 -4.01 -16.80
C GLY A 55 0.75 -4.73 -16.77
N GLN A 56 1.45 -4.85 -17.90
CA GLN A 56 2.80 -5.39 -17.95
C GLN A 56 3.79 -4.53 -17.13
N SER A 57 3.66 -3.21 -17.16
CA SER A 57 4.52 -2.30 -16.39
C SER A 57 4.39 -2.47 -14.86
N ILE A 58 3.22 -2.92 -14.39
CA ILE A 58 2.96 -3.20 -12.97
C ILE A 58 3.10 -4.70 -12.63
N GLY A 59 3.53 -5.54 -13.57
CA GLY A 59 3.82 -6.96 -13.35
C GLY A 59 2.63 -7.92 -13.51
N LEU A 60 1.54 -7.48 -14.15
CA LEU A 60 0.44 -8.34 -14.61
C LEU A 60 0.74 -8.93 -15.99
N SER A 61 0.26 -10.15 -16.23
CA SER A 61 0.22 -10.71 -17.59
C SER A 61 -0.83 -9.98 -18.44
N TRP A 62 -0.73 -10.05 -19.76
CA TRP A 62 -1.68 -9.38 -20.67
C TRP A 62 -3.15 -9.77 -20.38
N GLY A 63 -3.41 -11.04 -20.08
CA GLY A 63 -4.77 -11.52 -19.79
C GLY A 63 -5.29 -11.01 -18.46
N HIS A 64 -4.44 -11.04 -17.41
CA HIS A 64 -4.80 -10.46 -16.12
C HIS A 64 -4.95 -8.95 -16.17
N SER A 65 -4.24 -8.27 -17.07
CA SER A 65 -4.36 -6.83 -17.27
C SER A 65 -5.77 -6.46 -17.73
N LEU A 66 -6.28 -7.16 -18.76
CA LEU A 66 -7.62 -6.90 -19.30
C LEU A 66 -8.76 -7.27 -18.35
N LEU A 67 -8.56 -8.26 -17.48
CA LEU A 67 -9.54 -8.61 -16.45
C LEU A 67 -9.54 -7.62 -15.29
N ASN A 68 -8.34 -7.19 -14.86
CA ASN A 68 -8.19 -6.54 -13.56
C ASN A 68 -8.06 -5.02 -13.62
N ILE A 69 -7.80 -4.45 -14.79
CA ILE A 69 -7.62 -3.00 -14.97
C ILE A 69 -8.92 -2.40 -15.47
N SER A 70 -9.33 -1.29 -14.87
CA SER A 70 -10.54 -0.54 -15.26
C SER A 70 -10.23 0.95 -15.36
N MET A 71 -10.81 1.62 -16.36
CA MET A 71 -10.79 3.07 -16.47
C MET A 71 -12.03 3.65 -15.79
N ILE A 72 -11.84 4.33 -14.66
CA ILE A 72 -12.93 4.87 -13.85
C ILE A 72 -12.63 6.34 -13.60
N ASN A 73 -13.56 7.23 -13.95
CA ASN A 73 -13.38 8.69 -13.82
C ASN A 73 -12.10 9.22 -14.48
N GLY A 74 -11.75 8.64 -15.64
CA GLY A 74 -10.55 8.99 -16.41
C GLY A 74 -9.23 8.55 -15.77
N ARG A 75 -9.27 7.67 -14.77
CA ARG A 75 -8.08 7.16 -14.08
C ARG A 75 -7.94 5.65 -14.29
N PRO A 76 -6.72 5.16 -14.59
CA PRO A 76 -6.45 3.73 -14.57
C PRO A 76 -6.49 3.24 -13.12
N THR A 77 -7.24 2.17 -12.89
CA THR A 77 -7.42 1.57 -11.57
C THR A 77 -7.32 0.06 -11.67
N VAL A 78 -7.00 -0.58 -10.55
CA VAL A 78 -6.95 -2.04 -10.44
C VAL A 78 -8.00 -2.51 -9.44
N TRP A 79 -8.67 -3.62 -9.71
CA TRP A 79 -9.58 -4.22 -8.73
C TRP A 79 -8.85 -4.61 -7.44
N GLY A 80 -9.50 -4.47 -6.28
CA GLY A 80 -8.86 -4.65 -4.97
C GLY A 80 -8.26 -6.04 -4.75
N ASP A 81 -8.84 -7.09 -5.36
CA ASP A 81 -8.29 -8.45 -5.29
C ASP A 81 -7.01 -8.59 -6.15
N ALA A 82 -6.94 -7.89 -7.29
CA ALA A 82 -5.73 -7.85 -8.12
C ALA A 82 -4.61 -7.06 -7.45
N MET A 83 -4.95 -5.95 -6.77
CA MET A 83 -4.01 -5.19 -5.94
C MET A 83 -3.36 -6.07 -4.88
N LEU A 84 -4.15 -6.90 -4.20
CA LEU A 84 -3.64 -7.87 -3.23
C LEU A 84 -2.74 -8.92 -3.88
N ALA A 85 -3.13 -9.45 -5.04
CA ALA A 85 -2.34 -10.44 -5.77
C ALA A 85 -0.97 -9.88 -6.19
N LEU A 86 -0.92 -8.63 -6.65
CA LEU A 86 0.32 -7.93 -6.99
C LEU A 86 1.24 -7.80 -5.77
N CYS A 87 0.69 -7.37 -4.63
CA CYS A 87 1.46 -7.24 -3.40
C CYS A 87 1.99 -8.61 -2.93
N LYS A 88 1.14 -9.65 -2.93
CA LYS A 88 1.52 -11.02 -2.54
C LYS A 88 2.56 -11.67 -3.46
N LYS A 89 2.58 -11.31 -4.75
CA LYS A 89 3.58 -11.78 -5.70
C LYS A 89 4.98 -11.24 -5.38
N SER A 90 5.08 -10.09 -4.69
CA SER A 90 6.37 -9.49 -4.36
C SER A 90 7.10 -10.29 -3.28
N PRO A 91 8.43 -10.49 -3.43
CA PRO A 91 9.24 -11.15 -2.42
C PRO A 91 9.32 -10.36 -1.10
N SER A 92 8.92 -9.07 -1.10
CA SER A 92 8.87 -8.23 0.10
C SER A 92 7.63 -8.46 0.97
N PHE A 93 6.60 -9.14 0.45
CA PHE A 93 5.42 -9.48 1.22
C PHE A 93 5.77 -10.52 2.28
N GLU A 94 5.42 -10.26 3.53
CA GLU A 94 5.60 -11.22 4.61
C GLU A 94 4.28 -11.87 4.98
N ASP A 95 3.28 -11.06 5.32
CA ASP A 95 2.02 -11.59 5.83
C ASP A 95 0.88 -10.54 5.80
N MET A 96 -0.37 -11.01 5.85
CA MET A 96 -1.54 -10.15 6.01
C MET A 96 -2.70 -10.87 6.71
N ASP A 97 -3.35 -10.20 7.66
CA ASP A 97 -4.61 -10.64 8.27
C ASP A 97 -5.71 -9.59 8.10
N GLU A 98 -6.95 -10.06 8.05
CA GLU A 98 -8.14 -9.21 7.95
C GLU A 98 -9.20 -9.69 8.92
N GLU A 99 -9.76 -8.77 9.70
CA GLU A 99 -10.86 -9.06 10.62
C GLU A 99 -11.93 -8.00 10.49
N TYR A 100 -13.11 -8.37 10.97
CA TYR A 100 -14.23 -7.47 11.08
C TYR A 100 -14.79 -7.58 12.49
N ASN A 101 -14.78 -6.47 13.21
CA ASN A 101 -15.39 -6.37 14.53
C ASN A 101 -16.89 -6.06 14.35
N GLU A 102 -17.76 -7.02 14.70
CA GLU A 102 -19.22 -6.91 14.54
C GLU A 102 -19.83 -5.86 15.48
N GLU A 103 -19.28 -5.66 16.68
CA GLU A 103 -19.81 -4.70 17.68
C GLU A 103 -19.60 -3.26 17.24
N THR A 104 -18.39 -2.93 16.79
CA THR A 104 -18.00 -1.59 16.34
C THR A 104 -18.21 -1.38 14.83
N LYS A 105 -18.65 -2.43 14.11
CA LYS A 105 -18.79 -2.45 12.65
C LYS A 105 -17.56 -1.90 11.93
N THR A 106 -16.39 -2.36 12.37
CA THR A 106 -15.10 -1.86 11.90
C THR A 106 -14.31 -2.98 11.25
N ALA A 107 -13.89 -2.75 10.01
CA ALA A 107 -12.93 -3.62 9.34
C ALA A 107 -11.51 -3.22 9.72
N ILE A 108 -10.67 -4.22 9.96
CA ILE A 108 -9.27 -4.06 10.36
C ILE A 108 -8.43 -4.88 9.37
N CYS A 109 -7.42 -4.26 8.79
CA CYS A 109 -6.44 -4.91 7.93
C CYS A 109 -5.04 -4.70 8.51
N LEU A 110 -4.35 -5.79 8.78
CA LEU A 110 -2.96 -5.81 9.21
C LEU A 110 -2.11 -6.33 8.07
N VAL A 111 -1.12 -5.56 7.64
CA VAL A 111 -0.19 -5.93 6.57
C VAL A 111 1.24 -5.84 7.09
N LYS A 112 2.01 -6.88 6.81
CA LYS A 112 3.43 -6.95 7.17
C LYS A 112 4.31 -7.10 5.94
N ARG A 113 5.27 -6.17 5.82
CA ARG A 113 6.35 -6.19 4.83
C ARG A 113 7.65 -6.58 5.50
N LYS A 114 8.45 -7.41 4.82
CA LYS A 114 9.74 -7.88 5.33
C LYS A 114 10.65 -6.71 5.67
N GLY A 115 11.20 -6.72 6.88
CA GLY A 115 12.10 -5.68 7.36
C GLY A 115 11.42 -4.40 7.86
N TYR A 116 10.09 -4.32 7.82
CA TYR A 116 9.33 -3.17 8.31
C TYR A 116 8.43 -3.56 9.48
N LYS A 117 8.06 -2.56 10.30
CA LYS A 117 7.00 -2.73 11.29
C LYS A 117 5.67 -2.95 10.56
N GLU A 118 4.90 -3.91 11.06
CA GLU A 118 3.52 -4.13 10.61
C GLU A 118 2.70 -2.84 10.67
N GLN A 119 1.83 -2.68 9.68
CA GLN A 119 0.92 -1.55 9.57
C GLN A 119 -0.50 -2.04 9.72
N VAL A 120 -1.29 -1.30 10.49
CA VAL A 120 -2.71 -1.55 10.69
C VAL A 120 -3.50 -0.39 10.12
N ARG A 121 -4.52 -0.70 9.33
CA ARG A 121 -5.53 0.26 8.89
C ARG A 121 -6.90 -0.25 9.24
N THR A 122 -7.77 0.67 9.62
CA THR A 122 -9.14 0.40 9.98
C THR A 122 -10.07 1.26 9.16
N PHE A 123 -11.27 0.75 8.92
CA PHE A 123 -12.34 1.51 8.30
C PHE A 123 -13.68 1.09 8.90
N SER A 124 -14.34 2.04 9.54
CA SER A 124 -15.59 1.82 10.26
C SER A 124 -16.82 2.18 9.43
N TYR A 125 -17.98 1.68 9.85
CA TYR A 125 -19.25 2.10 9.28
C TYR A 125 -19.52 3.61 9.47
N GLU A 126 -19.04 4.19 10.57
CA GLU A 126 -19.12 5.64 10.82
C GLU A 126 -18.30 6.43 9.80
N ASP A 127 -17.11 5.95 9.44
CA ASP A 127 -16.28 6.53 8.37
C ASP A 127 -17.02 6.49 7.03
N ALA A 128 -17.64 5.35 6.71
CA ALA A 128 -18.45 5.20 5.51
C ALA A 128 -19.65 6.15 5.48
N GLN A 129 -20.28 6.40 6.63
CA GLN A 129 -21.40 7.32 6.76
C GLN A 129 -20.95 8.77 6.56
N ARG A 130 -19.82 9.16 7.18
CA ARG A 130 -19.19 10.48 6.98
C ARG A 130 -18.81 10.72 5.52
N ALA A 131 -18.34 9.67 4.83
CA ALA A 131 -18.02 9.70 3.41
C ALA A 131 -19.24 9.59 2.48
N GLY A 132 -20.47 9.46 3.01
CA GLY A 132 -21.69 9.37 2.22
C GLY A 132 -21.84 8.09 1.40
N LEU A 133 -21.07 7.04 1.70
CA LEU A 133 -20.98 5.82 0.89
C LEU A 133 -22.13 4.84 1.16
N VAL A 134 -22.64 4.85 2.40
CA VAL A 134 -23.70 3.95 2.89
C VAL A 134 -24.97 3.96 2.04
N LYS A 135 -25.24 5.06 1.32
CA LYS A 135 -26.45 5.21 0.48
C LYS A 135 -26.34 4.51 -0.88
N LYS A 136 -25.15 4.05 -1.27
CA LYS A 136 -24.92 3.43 -2.58
C LYS A 136 -25.36 1.97 -2.57
N ASP A 137 -25.93 1.50 -3.68
CA ASP A 137 -26.53 0.16 -3.80
C ASP A 137 -25.57 -0.97 -3.35
N ASN A 138 -24.30 -0.91 -3.79
CA ASN A 138 -23.28 -1.90 -3.40
C ASN A 138 -22.98 -1.90 -1.89
N TRP A 139 -23.02 -0.73 -1.25
CA TRP A 139 -22.78 -0.56 0.18
C TRP A 139 -23.98 -1.02 1.02
N VAL A 140 -25.20 -0.86 0.51
CA VAL A 140 -26.42 -1.36 1.14
C VAL A 140 -26.46 -2.89 1.09
N LYS A 141 -26.13 -3.49 -0.07
CA LYS A 141 -26.18 -4.95 -0.26
C LYS A 141 -25.05 -5.67 0.45
N TYR A 142 -23.84 -5.10 0.45
CA TYR A 142 -22.62 -5.79 0.92
C TYR A 142 -21.75 -4.92 1.85
N PRO A 143 -22.29 -4.38 2.96
CA PRO A 143 -21.60 -3.40 3.79
C PRO A 143 -20.29 -3.95 4.37
N LYS A 144 -20.30 -5.18 4.92
CA LYS A 144 -19.11 -5.82 5.50
C LYS A 144 -17.96 -5.95 4.50
N ARG A 145 -18.27 -6.42 3.28
CA ARG A 145 -17.28 -6.59 2.20
C ARG A 145 -16.70 -5.23 1.78
N MET A 146 -17.53 -4.21 1.66
CA MET A 146 -17.08 -2.86 1.29
C MET A 146 -16.14 -2.26 2.35
N LEU A 147 -16.47 -2.42 3.64
CA LEU A 147 -15.59 -1.98 4.74
C LEU A 147 -14.25 -2.71 4.73
N GLN A 148 -14.26 -4.04 4.51
CA GLN A 148 -13.04 -4.83 4.41
C GLN A 148 -12.16 -4.38 3.24
N MET A 149 -12.74 -4.20 2.05
CA MET A 149 -12.00 -3.76 0.87
C MET A 149 -11.39 -2.37 1.05
N ARG A 150 -12.05 -1.49 1.82
CA ARG A 150 -11.54 -0.17 2.18
C ARG A 150 -10.30 -0.24 3.06
N ALA A 151 -10.41 -0.96 4.18
CA ALA A 151 -9.29 -1.15 5.09
C ALA A 151 -8.10 -1.79 4.37
N ARG A 152 -8.37 -2.80 3.52
CA ARG A 152 -7.37 -3.46 2.68
C ARG A 152 -6.66 -2.51 1.73
N ALA A 153 -7.40 -1.76 0.92
CA ALA A 153 -6.82 -0.87 -0.09
C ALA A 153 -5.91 0.19 0.56
N PHE A 154 -6.30 0.71 1.73
CA PHE A 154 -5.49 1.67 2.47
C PHE A 154 -4.22 1.03 3.03
N ALA A 155 -4.33 -0.15 3.63
CA ALA A 155 -3.16 -0.85 4.15
C ALA A 155 -2.16 -1.21 3.05
N LEU A 156 -2.63 -1.74 1.91
CA LEU A 156 -1.77 -2.14 0.81
C LEU A 156 -1.05 -0.96 0.15
N ARG A 157 -1.73 0.17 -0.07
CA ARG A 157 -1.11 1.38 -0.65
C ARG A 157 -0.03 1.98 0.25
N ASP A 158 -0.26 1.97 1.56
CA ASP A 158 0.71 2.52 2.51
C ASP A 158 1.95 1.61 2.65
N VAL A 159 1.77 0.30 2.59
CA VAL A 159 2.86 -0.67 2.79
C VAL A 159 3.63 -0.98 1.51
N PHE A 160 2.97 -0.97 0.35
CA PHE A 160 3.53 -1.32 -0.95
C PHE A 160 3.38 -0.20 -2.01
N PRO A 161 3.79 1.04 -1.70
CA PRO A 161 3.68 2.15 -2.66
C PRO A 161 4.56 1.96 -3.91
N ASP A 162 5.68 1.24 -3.77
CA ASP A 162 6.60 0.88 -4.86
C ASP A 162 6.01 -0.13 -5.86
N ILE A 163 5.18 -1.06 -5.38
CA ILE A 163 4.52 -2.06 -6.24
C ILE A 163 3.33 -1.42 -6.94
N LEU A 164 2.51 -0.68 -6.18
CA LEU A 164 1.26 -0.13 -6.68
C LEU A 164 1.44 1.16 -7.47
N GLN A 165 2.57 1.86 -7.31
CA GLN A 165 2.94 3.04 -8.12
C GLN A 165 1.84 4.12 -8.15
N GLY A 166 1.15 4.32 -7.01
CA GLY A 166 0.06 5.29 -6.89
C GLY A 166 -1.31 4.81 -7.41
N LEU A 167 -1.45 3.54 -7.79
CA LEU A 167 -2.73 2.97 -8.17
C LEU A 167 -3.71 2.90 -6.99
N SER A 168 -4.92 3.42 -7.23
CA SER A 168 -6.07 3.25 -6.34
C SER A 168 -6.87 2.02 -6.71
N SER A 169 -7.59 1.47 -5.73
CA SER A 169 -8.50 0.35 -6.01
C SER A 169 -9.70 0.84 -6.83
N ALA A 170 -10.20 0.01 -7.73
CA ALA A 170 -11.31 0.35 -8.60
C ALA A 170 -12.55 0.72 -7.77
N GLU A 171 -12.83 -0.08 -6.74
CA GLU A 171 -13.93 0.12 -5.78
C GLU A 171 -13.78 1.44 -5.03
N GLU A 172 -12.54 1.89 -4.79
CA GLU A 172 -12.29 3.19 -4.23
C GLU A 172 -12.68 4.34 -5.15
N VAL A 173 -12.23 4.27 -6.39
CA VAL A 173 -12.41 5.35 -7.36
C VAL A 173 -13.84 5.44 -7.87
N MET A 174 -14.57 4.31 -7.94
CA MET A 174 -16.02 4.28 -8.19
C MET A 174 -16.80 5.07 -7.15
N ASP A 175 -16.23 5.21 -5.96
CA ASP A 175 -16.91 5.91 -4.90
C ASP A 175 -16.76 7.43 -4.94
N TYR A 176 -15.82 7.93 -5.73
CA TYR A 176 -15.65 9.36 -5.94
C TYR A 176 -16.77 9.93 -6.82
N PRO A 177 -17.14 11.20 -6.62
CA PRO A 177 -17.99 11.88 -7.58
C PRO A 177 -17.31 11.90 -8.96
N ASP A 178 -18.10 11.69 -10.02
CA ASP A 178 -17.59 11.67 -11.40
C ASP A 178 -16.86 12.98 -11.71
N SER A 179 -15.52 12.92 -11.83
CA SER A 179 -14.69 14.07 -12.19
C SER A 179 -15.05 14.62 -13.58
N ALA A 180 -15.62 13.78 -14.46
CA ALA A 180 -16.12 14.18 -15.76
C ALA A 180 -17.31 15.15 -15.68
N LYS A 181 -18.20 15.01 -14.68
CA LYS A 181 -19.30 15.97 -14.46
C LYS A 181 -18.82 17.29 -13.87
N LEU A 182 -17.68 17.30 -13.17
CA LEU A 182 -17.08 18.52 -12.61
C LEU A 182 -16.34 19.36 -13.66
N LYS A 183 -15.91 18.75 -14.77
CA LYS A 183 -15.21 19.46 -15.86
C LYS A 183 -16.11 20.41 -16.66
N GLU A 184 -17.43 20.23 -16.64
CA GLU A 184 -18.36 21.21 -17.23
C GLU A 184 -18.50 22.49 -16.39
N ALA A 185 -18.08 22.47 -15.11
CA ALA A 185 -18.21 23.60 -14.19
C ALA A 185 -16.89 24.32 -13.86
N SER A 186 -15.76 23.90 -14.45
CA SER A 186 -14.45 24.50 -14.14
C SER A 186 -13.54 24.61 -15.37
N THR A 187 -13.84 25.58 -16.23
CA THR A 187 -12.82 26.16 -17.12
C THR A 187 -11.89 27.06 -16.32
N SER A 188 -10.93 26.48 -15.59
CA SER A 188 -9.77 27.26 -15.12
C SER A 188 -8.53 26.40 -14.93
N ASN A 189 -7.46 26.87 -15.56
CA ASN A 189 -6.05 26.51 -15.40
C ASN A 189 -5.58 25.17 -16.00
N VAL A 190 -5.64 25.08 -17.33
CA VAL A 190 -4.53 24.44 -18.04
C VAL A 190 -3.35 25.41 -17.94
N VAL A 191 -2.29 25.02 -17.22
CA VAL A 191 -1.00 25.69 -17.36
C VAL A 191 -0.52 25.41 -18.78
N SER A 192 -0.74 26.36 -19.68
CA SER A 192 -0.11 26.34 -21.00
C SER A 192 1.36 26.69 -20.80
N PHE A 193 2.24 25.70 -20.93
CA PHE A 193 3.65 25.98 -21.17
C PHE A 193 3.75 26.66 -22.54
N PRO A 194 4.38 27.84 -22.64
CA PRO A 194 4.55 28.49 -23.94
C PRO A 194 5.41 27.57 -24.82
N ILE A 195 4.84 27.15 -25.95
CA ILE A 195 5.60 26.54 -27.03
C ILE A 195 6.48 27.66 -27.58
N GLN A 196 7.78 27.60 -27.29
CA GLN A 196 8.73 28.42 -28.02
C GLN A 196 8.87 27.81 -29.41
N ASP A 197 8.39 28.53 -30.42
CA ASP A 197 8.66 28.22 -31.81
C ASP A 197 10.18 28.20 -32.02
N ASN A 198 10.71 27.02 -32.37
CA ASN A 198 12.09 26.84 -32.78
C ASN A 198 12.30 27.54 -34.14
N SER A 199 12.54 28.83 -34.11
CA SER A 199 13.28 29.53 -35.17
C SER A 199 14.75 29.56 -34.77
N VAL A 200 15.56 28.85 -35.56
CA VAL A 200 17.02 28.84 -35.42
C VAL A 200 17.51 30.28 -35.62
N THR A 201 17.86 30.95 -34.52
CA THR A 201 18.58 32.21 -34.54
C THR A 201 20.05 31.89 -34.33
N GLU A 202 20.89 32.26 -35.30
CA GLU A 202 22.35 32.13 -35.22
C GLU A 202 22.89 32.70 -33.91
N LEU A 203 23.85 31.97 -33.32
CA LEU A 203 24.56 32.38 -32.12
C LEU A 203 25.33 33.69 -32.40
N PRO A 204 25.07 34.79 -31.65
CA PRO A 204 25.89 35.98 -31.74
C PRO A 204 27.30 35.68 -31.22
N GLN A 205 28.33 36.07 -31.98
CA GLN A 205 29.72 35.94 -31.57
C GLN A 205 30.01 36.72 -30.28
N GLU A 206 30.63 36.04 -29.31
CA GLU A 206 31.07 36.64 -28.07
C GLU A 206 32.18 37.67 -28.32
N SER A 207 31.89 38.93 -28.02
CA SER A 207 32.92 39.92 -27.71
C SER A 207 33.37 39.74 -26.25
N PRO A 208 34.63 40.08 -25.89
CA PRO A 208 35.17 39.81 -24.57
C PRO A 208 34.36 40.56 -23.49
N ARG A 209 33.59 39.81 -22.70
CA ARG A 209 32.88 40.36 -21.54
C ARG A 209 33.90 40.74 -20.47
N GLU A 210 33.93 42.02 -20.14
CA GLU A 210 34.60 42.57 -18.96
C GLU A 210 34.12 41.82 -17.71
N ALA A 211 35.06 41.43 -16.85
CA ALA A 211 34.77 40.69 -15.63
C ALA A 211 33.77 41.47 -14.76
N PRO A 212 32.71 40.82 -14.23
CA PRO A 212 31.77 41.50 -13.34
C PRO A 212 32.52 42.00 -12.11
N LYS A 213 32.41 43.30 -11.82
CA LYS A 213 32.92 43.89 -10.58
C LYS A 213 32.32 43.13 -9.40
N ALA A 214 33.19 42.62 -8.52
CA ALA A 214 32.80 41.87 -7.34
C ALA A 214 31.82 42.71 -6.50
N ILE A 215 30.59 42.22 -6.37
CA ILE A 215 29.64 42.72 -5.39
C ILE A 215 30.22 42.34 -4.03
N PRO A 216 30.49 43.27 -3.09
CA PRO A 216 30.98 42.92 -1.78
C PRO A 216 29.97 42.02 -1.09
N TYR A 217 30.38 40.81 -0.71
CA TYR A 217 29.58 39.93 0.14
C TYR A 217 29.45 40.57 1.52
N GLN A 218 28.31 41.21 1.78
CA GLN A 218 27.95 41.58 3.15
C GLN A 218 27.32 40.36 3.81
N ARG A 219 28.07 39.76 4.75
CA ARG A 219 27.58 38.69 5.61
C ARG A 219 26.42 39.24 6.47
N PRO A 220 25.22 38.63 6.44
CA PRO A 220 24.12 39.05 7.31
C PRO A 220 24.50 38.90 8.80
N GLU A 221 24.23 39.93 9.62
CA GLU A 221 24.70 40.04 11.02
C GLU A 221 24.16 38.97 11.99
N TRP A 222 23.18 38.15 11.61
CA TRP A 222 22.63 37.10 12.48
C TRP A 222 23.55 35.89 12.66
N ILE A 223 24.72 35.88 12.01
CA ILE A 223 25.68 34.76 12.05
C ILE A 223 26.81 35.00 13.09
N GLU A 224 26.97 36.20 13.67
CA GLU A 224 28.07 36.50 14.61
C GLU A 224 27.67 36.60 16.10
N GLY A 225 26.41 36.36 16.45
CA GLY A 225 25.95 36.27 17.84
C GLY A 225 25.47 34.86 18.17
N GLY A 226 25.97 34.25 19.24
CA GLY A 226 25.55 32.92 19.71
C GLY A 226 24.03 32.79 19.87
N LEU A 227 23.53 31.54 19.80
CA LEU A 227 22.09 31.24 19.87
C LEU A 227 21.38 32.04 20.99
N PRO A 228 20.21 32.65 20.72
CA PRO A 228 19.47 33.38 21.74
C PRO A 228 19.01 32.40 22.83
N VAL A 229 19.53 32.59 24.04
CA VAL A 229 18.96 32.02 25.27
C VAL A 229 17.62 32.72 25.51
N THR A 230 16.52 31.96 25.44
CA THR A 230 15.19 32.49 25.73
C THR A 230 15.08 32.85 27.22
N PRO A 231 14.52 34.02 27.58
CA PRO A 231 14.23 34.32 28.98
C PRO A 231 13.18 33.36 29.53
N ARG A 232 13.47 32.82 30.73
CA ARG A 232 12.56 32.03 31.54
C ARG A 232 11.34 32.88 31.90
N LEU A 233 10.20 32.59 31.29
CA LEU A 233 8.92 33.21 31.64
C LEU A 233 8.52 32.83 33.07
N GLU A 234 8.41 33.84 33.94
CA GLU A 234 7.84 33.71 35.27
C GLU A 234 6.33 33.44 35.19
N LYS A 235 5.86 32.49 36.01
CA LYS A 235 4.44 32.20 36.19
C LYS A 235 3.76 33.38 36.89
N LYS A 236 2.74 33.96 36.26
CA LYS A 236 1.69 34.71 36.94
C LYS A 236 0.39 33.93 36.84
N GLU A 237 -0.14 33.54 37.99
CA GLU A 237 -1.45 32.92 38.16
C GLU A 237 -2.56 33.90 37.78
N THR A 238 -3.50 33.50 36.93
CA THR A 238 -4.92 33.88 37.07
C THR A 238 -5.79 32.84 36.36
N THR A 239 -6.75 32.34 37.11
CA THR A 239 -7.84 31.40 36.79
C THR A 239 -8.68 31.79 35.57
N THR A 240 -9.14 30.82 34.76
CA THR A 240 -10.57 30.41 34.60
C THR A 240 -10.71 29.28 33.55
N GLU A 241 -11.24 28.15 34.02
CA GLU A 241 -11.99 27.04 33.38
C GLU A 241 -11.66 26.56 31.95
N VAL A 242 -11.08 25.35 31.87
CA VAL A 242 -11.18 24.43 30.73
C VAL A 242 -11.82 23.14 31.24
N SER A 243 -12.91 22.73 30.59
CA SER A 243 -13.61 21.46 30.85
C SER A 243 -12.73 20.26 30.46
N GLU A 244 -12.33 19.50 31.46
CA GLU A 244 -11.55 18.27 31.32
C GLU A 244 -12.37 17.14 30.72
N VAL A 245 -11.94 16.63 29.56
CA VAL A 245 -12.28 15.28 29.11
C VAL A 245 -11.37 14.31 29.86
N LYS A 246 -11.95 13.57 30.81
CA LYS A 246 -11.27 12.56 31.66
C LYS A 246 -10.65 11.44 30.80
N PRO A 247 -9.32 11.20 30.85
CA PRO A 247 -8.77 9.90 30.52
C PRO A 247 -9.08 8.92 31.65
N ALA A 248 -9.37 7.66 31.31
CA ALA A 248 -9.78 6.59 32.21
C ALA A 248 -8.86 6.48 33.43
N SER A 249 -9.33 6.97 34.58
CA SER A 249 -8.67 6.82 35.87
C SER A 249 -8.80 5.36 36.33
N LEU A 250 -7.69 4.62 36.32
CA LEU A 250 -7.47 3.62 37.36
C LEU A 250 -7.73 4.33 38.70
N SER A 251 -8.71 3.86 39.47
CA SER A 251 -9.15 4.56 40.67
C SER A 251 -7.99 4.64 41.66
N LEU A 252 -7.82 5.77 42.35
CA LEU A 252 -6.84 5.93 43.43
C LEU A 252 -6.93 4.80 44.46
N GLN A 253 -8.15 4.28 44.68
CA GLN A 253 -8.43 3.11 45.50
C GLN A 253 -7.68 1.85 45.02
N GLN A 254 -7.65 1.57 43.72
CA GLN A 254 -6.90 0.44 43.17
C GLN A 254 -5.39 0.60 43.31
N PHE A 255 -4.89 1.84 43.22
CA PHE A 255 -3.47 2.13 43.42
C PHE A 255 -3.05 1.94 44.89
N GLU A 256 -3.85 2.46 45.83
CA GLU A 256 -3.65 2.31 47.27
C GLU A 256 -3.76 0.84 47.71
N GLU A 257 -4.74 0.09 47.19
CA GLU A 257 -4.87 -1.35 47.44
C GLU A 257 -3.68 -2.14 46.91
N ASN A 258 -3.15 -1.78 45.73
CA ASN A 258 -1.98 -2.45 45.17
C ASN A 258 -0.71 -2.11 45.97
N LEU A 259 -0.56 -0.88 46.46
CA LEU A 259 0.51 -0.50 47.39
C LEU A 259 0.43 -1.30 48.70
N ALA A 260 -0.78 -1.47 49.24
CA ALA A 260 -1.02 -2.22 50.47
C ALA A 260 -0.79 -3.74 50.32
N LYS A 261 -0.94 -4.28 49.10
CA LYS A 261 -0.62 -5.68 48.78
C LYS A 261 0.89 -5.89 48.63
N VAL A 262 1.60 -4.93 48.02
CA VAL A 262 3.07 -4.93 47.90
C VAL A 262 3.74 -4.81 49.27
N SER A 263 3.23 -3.98 50.18
CA SER A 263 3.78 -3.85 51.53
C SER A 263 3.57 -5.08 52.42
N LYS A 264 2.63 -5.97 52.06
CA LYS A 264 2.35 -7.25 52.73
C LYS A 264 3.04 -8.45 52.09
N GLY A 265 3.93 -8.25 51.11
CA GLY A 265 4.69 -9.33 50.47
C GLY A 265 3.84 -10.25 49.58
N ILE A 266 2.63 -9.83 49.19
CA ILE A 266 1.77 -10.58 48.28
C ILE A 266 2.12 -10.16 46.86
N SER A 267 2.54 -11.11 46.03
CA SER A 267 2.83 -10.86 44.61
C SER A 267 1.56 -10.34 43.93
N VAL A 268 1.59 -9.08 43.48
CA VAL A 268 0.54 -8.52 42.63
C VAL A 268 0.65 -9.20 41.28
N THR A 269 -0.26 -10.12 40.99
CA THR A 269 -0.43 -10.63 39.63
C THR A 269 -0.86 -9.44 38.76
N PRO A 270 -0.13 -9.12 37.67
CA PRO A 270 -0.52 -8.01 36.82
C PRO A 270 -1.91 -8.31 36.25
N VAL A 271 -2.83 -7.36 36.37
CA VAL A 271 -4.13 -7.40 35.71
C VAL A 271 -3.87 -7.58 34.22
N VAL A 272 -4.11 -8.78 33.71
CA VAL A 272 -3.98 -9.09 32.28
C VAL A 272 -5.02 -8.23 31.57
N LYS A 273 -4.56 -7.18 30.86
CA LYS A 273 -5.44 -6.37 30.02
C LYS A 273 -6.11 -7.31 29.00
N PRO A 274 -7.42 -7.19 28.77
CA PRO A 274 -8.08 -7.97 27.73
C PRO A 274 -7.38 -7.67 26.39
N LYS A 275 -7.05 -8.73 25.64
CA LYS A 275 -6.33 -8.63 24.37
C LYS A 275 -7.15 -7.80 23.38
N THR A 276 -6.49 -6.88 22.65
CA THR A 276 -7.15 -6.12 21.60
C THR A 276 -7.36 -6.99 20.35
N SER A 277 -8.29 -6.64 19.46
CA SER A 277 -8.47 -7.34 18.18
C SER A 277 -7.17 -7.43 17.38
N VAL A 278 -6.33 -6.40 17.44
CA VAL A 278 -5.02 -6.39 16.77
C VAL A 278 -4.05 -7.37 17.42
N ASP A 279 -4.06 -7.50 18.76
CA ASP A 279 -3.22 -8.47 19.45
C ASP A 279 -3.65 -9.91 19.13
N MET A 280 -4.97 -10.15 19.05
CA MET A 280 -5.51 -11.45 18.64
C MET A 280 -5.10 -11.79 17.20
N MET A 281 -5.12 -10.83 16.28
CA MET A 281 -4.61 -11.02 14.91
C MET A 281 -3.13 -11.41 14.91
N ARG A 282 -2.29 -10.71 15.67
CA ARG A 282 -0.85 -11.01 15.76
C ARG A 282 -0.61 -12.45 16.21
N GLU A 283 -1.33 -12.89 17.24
CA GLU A 283 -1.22 -14.27 17.73
C GLU A 283 -1.63 -15.28 16.66
N ARG A 284 -2.75 -15.07 15.95
CA ARG A 284 -3.16 -15.94 14.84
C ARG A 284 -2.12 -15.99 13.74
N MET A 285 -1.53 -14.86 13.40
CA MET A 285 -0.49 -14.76 12.38
C MET A 285 0.78 -15.51 12.79
N GLU A 286 1.18 -15.41 14.06
CA GLU A 286 2.27 -16.21 14.60
C GLU A 286 1.95 -17.71 14.61
N GLU A 287 0.73 -18.10 14.95
CA GLU A 287 0.27 -19.49 14.88
C GLU A 287 0.28 -20.03 13.46
N GLN A 288 -0.18 -19.25 12.47
CA GLN A 288 -0.14 -19.62 11.06
C GLN A 288 1.32 -19.82 10.59
N LYS A 289 2.23 -18.94 11.00
CA LYS A 289 3.67 -19.10 10.70
C LYS A 289 4.24 -20.36 11.32
N ARG A 290 3.94 -20.65 12.59
CA ARG A 290 4.37 -21.89 13.26
C ARG A 290 3.82 -23.11 12.53
N HIS A 291 2.54 -23.11 12.17
CA HIS A 291 1.91 -24.20 11.42
C HIS A 291 2.55 -24.42 10.04
N GLN A 292 2.85 -23.33 9.34
CA GLN A 292 3.54 -23.40 8.05
C GLN A 292 4.97 -23.92 8.19
N GLN A 293 5.70 -23.52 9.25
CA GLN A 293 7.03 -24.03 9.56
C GLN A 293 7.02 -25.53 9.87
N VAL A 294 6.08 -25.99 10.72
CA VAL A 294 5.93 -27.41 11.06
C VAL A 294 5.62 -28.23 9.81
N LYS A 295 4.66 -27.80 8.98
CA LYS A 295 4.36 -28.46 7.69
C LYS A 295 5.57 -28.49 6.76
N GLY A 296 6.33 -27.40 6.69
CA GLY A 296 7.57 -27.34 5.90
C GLY A 296 8.61 -28.35 6.39
N MET A 297 8.80 -28.46 7.70
CA MET A 297 9.70 -29.44 8.32
C MET A 297 9.27 -30.88 8.05
N GLU A 298 7.97 -31.18 8.11
CA GLU A 298 7.43 -32.50 7.80
C GLU A 298 7.69 -32.90 6.33
N VAL A 299 7.49 -31.97 5.39
CA VAL A 299 7.77 -32.21 3.97
C VAL A 299 9.25 -32.48 3.75
N LEU A 300 10.14 -31.71 4.40
CA LEU A 300 11.59 -31.93 4.35
C LEU A 300 11.99 -33.29 4.94
N ALA A 301 11.36 -33.71 6.04
CA ALA A 301 11.60 -35.02 6.64
C ALA A 301 11.19 -36.16 5.69
N ARG A 302 10.03 -36.05 5.04
CA ARG A 302 9.58 -37.03 4.03
C ARG A 302 10.52 -37.09 2.82
N LEU A 303 10.96 -35.94 2.32
CA LEU A 303 11.94 -35.86 1.22
C LEU A 303 13.26 -36.56 1.59
N LYS A 304 13.79 -36.32 2.80
CA LYS A 304 15.00 -37.00 3.30
C LYS A 304 14.82 -38.52 3.35
N GLN A 305 13.68 -39.01 3.82
CA GLN A 305 13.36 -40.44 3.85
C GLN A 305 13.32 -41.03 2.44
N MET A 306 12.67 -40.37 1.48
CA MET A 306 12.62 -40.82 0.08
C MET A 306 14.00 -40.86 -0.57
N THR A 307 14.85 -39.85 -0.34
CA THR A 307 16.22 -39.85 -0.87
C THR A 307 17.08 -40.96 -0.26
N ALA A 308 16.91 -41.26 1.03
CA ALA A 308 17.62 -42.35 1.69
C ALA A 308 17.20 -43.72 1.14
N SER A 309 15.89 -43.93 0.87
CA SER A 309 15.42 -45.16 0.25
C SER A 309 15.95 -45.35 -1.18
N PHE A 310 16.06 -44.26 -1.96
CA PHE A 310 16.62 -44.32 -3.32
C PHE A 310 18.11 -44.66 -3.34
N GLN A 311 18.88 -44.13 -2.38
CA GLN A 311 20.31 -44.44 -2.25
C GLN A 311 20.55 -45.90 -1.84
N SER A 312 19.68 -46.49 -1.02
CA SER A 312 19.77 -47.91 -0.65
C SER A 312 19.41 -48.89 -1.78
N GLN A 313 18.59 -48.48 -2.75
CA GLN A 313 18.18 -49.33 -3.88
C GLN A 313 19.17 -49.33 -5.06
N GLY A 314 20.08 -48.35 -5.14
CA GLY A 314 21.12 -48.26 -6.17
C GLY A 314 22.45 -48.95 -5.83
N GLN A 315 22.54 -49.62 -4.68
CA GLN A 315 23.73 -50.34 -4.20
C GLN A 315 23.60 -51.88 -4.27
N VAL A 316 22.59 -52.40 -4.96
CA VAL A 316 22.41 -53.85 -5.22
C VAL A 316 22.74 -54.17 -6.67
#